data_AF-A0A069JCV0-F1
#
_entry.id   AF-A0A069JCV0-F1
#
_cell.length_a   1.000
_cell.length_b   1.000
_cell.length_c   1.000
_cell.angle_alpha   90.00
_cell.angle_beta   90.00
_cell.angle_gamma   90.00
#
_symmetry.space_group_name_H-M   'P 1'
#
loop_
_entity.id
_entity.type
_entity.pdbx_description
1 polymer ?
#
loop_
_entity_poly.entity_id
_entity_poly.type
_entity_poly.pdbx_seq_one_letter_code
_entity_poly.pdbx_strand_id
1 'polypeptide(L)'
;MNEPLVGPEFGSYAPGEVKWLLKDLSHVDLEADVSVREKRIQSGEAHYAESLPIEYQPDQAYRDLFETVLAESAPRLARAVGTVMDLVLAERGSDITLVSLARAGTPIGILMRRWAQQTRGLTLPHYAVSIVRGKGIDSVALDYLAHHHDSENVVFVDGWTGKGAIARELDAALTEYHEAGGAKFDSDLAVLADPGHCVRTYGTRDDFLIASACLNSTVSGLVSRTVLNDTLIGPGDFHGAKFYADLADVDVSNRLLDVVSAEFDSVRGDAADSLAAVLDSDRTPTWAGWESVEKVQAEYGISTVNFVKPGVGETTRVLLRRLPWKVLVRELEAPEHAHIRLLAQARGVPVEVVPDLAYSCVGLIKDIT
;
A
#
# COMPACT_ATOMS: atom_id res chain seq x y z
N MET A 1 -5.37 -26.21 11.15
CA MET A 1 -5.31 -24.75 11.04
C MET A 1 -4.07 -24.42 10.22
N ASN A 2 -4.19 -23.52 9.25
CA ASN A 2 -3.03 -23.06 8.49
C ASN A 2 -2.10 -22.28 9.41
N GLU A 3 -0.82 -22.65 9.44
CA GLU A 3 0.19 -21.92 10.21
C GLU A 3 0.64 -20.70 9.40
N PRO A 4 0.89 -19.55 10.06
CA PRO A 4 1.42 -18.37 9.38
C PRO A 4 2.81 -18.64 8.80
N LEU A 5 3.05 -18.17 7.57
CA LEU A 5 4.38 -18.23 6.96
C LEU A 5 5.29 -17.13 7.54
N VAL A 6 6.60 -17.37 7.53
CA VAL A 6 7.60 -16.43 8.02
C VAL A 6 8.87 -16.49 7.17
N GLY A 7 9.70 -15.45 7.23
CA GLY A 7 11.04 -15.50 6.63
C GLY A 7 12.01 -16.37 7.44
N PRO A 8 13.07 -16.89 6.80
CA PRO A 8 13.43 -16.70 5.39
C PRO A 8 12.69 -17.65 4.42
N GLU A 9 11.86 -18.57 4.93
CA GLU A 9 11.14 -19.54 4.08
C GLU A 9 10.10 -18.87 3.17
N PHE A 10 9.48 -17.78 3.65
CA PHE A 10 8.54 -16.97 2.87
C PHE A 10 8.72 -15.48 3.12
N GLY A 11 9.25 -14.81 2.09
CA GLY A 11 9.54 -13.38 2.10
C GLY A 11 10.85 -13.02 2.80
N SER A 12 11.34 -11.81 2.55
CA SER A 12 12.66 -11.37 3.03
C SER A 12 12.65 -10.64 4.37
N TYR A 13 11.48 -10.40 4.95
CA TYR A 13 11.36 -9.82 6.29
C TYR A 13 11.63 -10.87 7.36
N ALA A 14 12.28 -10.44 8.45
CA ALA A 14 12.59 -11.34 9.56
C ALA A 14 11.32 -11.92 10.20
N PRO A 15 11.36 -13.16 10.72
CA PRO A 15 10.20 -13.84 11.31
C PRO A 15 9.61 -13.11 12.53
N GLY A 16 10.39 -12.26 13.20
CA GLY A 16 9.92 -11.41 14.29
C GLY A 16 9.24 -10.10 13.85
N GLU A 17 9.34 -9.72 12.58
CA GLU A 17 8.80 -8.47 12.06
C GLU A 17 7.38 -8.63 11.52
N VAL A 18 7.09 -9.75 10.85
CA VAL A 18 5.76 -10.03 10.29
C VAL A 18 5.54 -11.52 10.11
N LYS A 19 4.30 -11.97 10.35
CA LYS A 19 3.80 -13.29 9.97
C LYS A 19 2.80 -13.17 8.83
N TRP A 20 2.90 -14.01 7.81
CA TRP A 20 2.00 -13.96 6.66
C TRP A 20 0.84 -14.93 6.85
N LEU A 21 -0.39 -14.43 6.88
CA LEU A 21 -1.60 -15.23 6.78
C LEU A 21 -1.94 -15.40 5.30
N LEU A 22 -1.05 -16.10 4.60
CA LEU A 22 -1.12 -16.35 3.17
C LEU A 22 -0.73 -17.80 2.88
N LYS A 23 -1.26 -18.35 1.79
CA LYS A 23 -0.84 -19.64 1.24
C LYS A 23 0.38 -19.45 0.32
N ASP A 24 1.40 -20.28 0.49
CA ASP A 24 2.58 -20.24 -0.37
C ASP A 24 2.27 -20.84 -1.76
N LEU A 25 2.31 -20.00 -2.78
CA LEU A 25 2.13 -20.36 -4.19
C LEU A 25 3.44 -20.23 -4.99
N SER A 26 4.60 -20.19 -4.34
CA SER A 26 5.89 -19.93 -5.01
C SER A 26 6.26 -20.97 -6.06
N HIS A 27 5.76 -22.19 -5.89
CA HIS A 27 5.94 -23.32 -6.80
C HIS A 27 4.98 -23.32 -7.99
N VAL A 28 4.02 -22.39 -8.05
CA VAL A 28 3.02 -22.29 -9.12
C VAL A 28 3.49 -21.27 -10.17
N ASP A 29 3.26 -21.61 -11.45
CA ASP A 29 3.44 -20.69 -12.57
C ASP A 29 2.20 -19.80 -12.71
N LEU A 30 2.28 -18.58 -12.18
CA LEU A 30 1.16 -17.63 -12.09
C LEU A 30 1.35 -16.42 -13.01
N GLU A 31 2.56 -16.22 -13.50
CA GLU A 31 2.99 -15.07 -14.26
C GLU A 31 2.51 -15.18 -15.71
N ALA A 32 1.69 -14.22 -16.13
CA ALA A 32 1.17 -14.16 -17.50
C ALA A 32 1.60 -12.86 -18.21
N ASP A 33 1.79 -12.95 -19.52
CA ASP A 33 2.08 -11.81 -20.38
C ASP A 33 1.04 -10.69 -20.21
N VAL A 34 1.52 -9.44 -20.19
CA VAL A 34 0.71 -8.24 -19.93
C VAL A 34 -0.45 -8.11 -20.91
N SER A 35 -0.23 -8.40 -22.20
CA SER A 35 -1.25 -8.26 -23.24
C SER A 35 -2.39 -9.27 -23.08
N VAL A 36 -2.03 -10.51 -22.72
CA VAL A 36 -2.99 -11.59 -22.47
C VAL A 36 -3.80 -11.31 -21.20
N ARG A 37 -3.14 -10.85 -20.14
CA ARG A 37 -3.80 -10.55 -18.86
C ARG A 37 -4.73 -9.34 -18.99
N GLU A 38 -4.28 -8.27 -19.62
CA GLU A 38 -5.09 -7.05 -19.79
C GLU A 38 -6.34 -7.36 -20.63
N LYS A 39 -6.22 -8.16 -21.70
CA LYS A 39 -7.37 -8.58 -22.50
C LYS A 39 -8.40 -9.37 -21.68
N ARG A 40 -7.95 -10.36 -20.90
CA ARG A 40 -8.85 -11.17 -20.05
C ARG A 40 -9.54 -10.33 -18.98
N ILE A 41 -8.79 -9.45 -18.30
CA ILE A 41 -9.34 -8.54 -17.29
C ILE A 41 -10.36 -7.58 -17.92
N GLN A 42 -10.03 -6.95 -19.06
CA GLN A 42 -10.93 -6.01 -19.72
C GLN A 42 -12.19 -6.68 -20.29
N SER A 43 -12.07 -7.94 -20.73
CA SER A 43 -13.22 -8.74 -21.20
C SER A 43 -14.10 -9.29 -20.08
N GLY A 44 -13.65 -9.24 -18.82
CA GLY A 44 -14.32 -9.87 -17.68
C GLY A 44 -14.12 -11.38 -17.55
N GLU A 45 -13.32 -12.00 -18.43
CA GLU A 45 -13.01 -13.44 -18.40
C GLU A 45 -12.20 -13.87 -17.16
N ALA A 46 -11.46 -12.95 -16.52
CA ALA A 46 -10.66 -13.24 -15.33
C ALA A 46 -10.54 -12.02 -14.41
N HIS A 47 -10.46 -12.24 -13.10
CA HIS A 47 -10.13 -11.20 -12.14
C HIS A 47 -8.61 -10.95 -12.06
N TYR A 48 -8.19 -9.71 -11.77
CA TYR A 48 -6.76 -9.37 -11.70
C TYR A 48 -5.97 -10.11 -10.62
N ALA A 49 -6.69 -10.68 -9.64
CA ALA A 49 -6.14 -11.42 -8.52
C ALA A 49 -5.95 -12.92 -8.84
N GLU A 50 -6.38 -13.40 -10.01
CA GLU A 50 -6.25 -14.82 -10.38
C GLU A 50 -4.87 -15.16 -10.99
N SER A 51 -4.10 -14.15 -11.38
CA SER A 51 -2.77 -14.28 -12.01
C SER A 51 -1.84 -13.12 -11.65
N LEU A 52 -0.54 -13.29 -11.86
CA LEU A 52 0.48 -12.30 -11.55
C LEU A 52 1.08 -11.66 -12.82
N PRO A 53 1.45 -10.37 -12.77
CA PRO A 53 2.34 -9.80 -13.76
C PRO A 53 3.75 -10.36 -13.59
N ILE A 54 4.47 -10.50 -14.69
CA ILE A 54 5.93 -10.63 -14.66
C ILE A 54 6.49 -9.44 -13.88
N GLU A 55 7.34 -9.71 -12.88
CA GLU A 55 7.95 -8.67 -12.08
C GLU A 55 8.92 -7.84 -12.92
N TYR A 56 8.66 -6.54 -12.96
CA TYR A 56 9.54 -5.59 -13.65
C TYR A 56 10.86 -5.49 -12.90
N GLN A 57 11.96 -5.83 -13.56
CA GLN A 57 13.30 -5.61 -13.06
C GLN A 57 13.81 -4.24 -13.50
N PRO A 58 13.98 -3.29 -12.56
CA PRO A 58 14.46 -1.95 -12.88
C PRO A 58 15.93 -1.97 -13.30
N ASP A 59 16.25 -1.12 -14.28
CA ASP A 59 17.63 -0.86 -14.69
C ASP A 59 18.41 -0.10 -13.60
N GLN A 60 19.71 0.09 -13.83
CA GLN A 60 20.59 0.75 -12.86
C GLN A 60 20.15 2.20 -12.59
N ALA A 61 19.76 2.94 -13.63
CA ALA A 61 19.34 4.34 -13.48
C ALA A 61 18.11 4.48 -12.57
N TYR A 62 17.16 3.55 -12.66
CA TYR A 62 15.99 3.55 -11.78
C TYR A 62 16.32 3.11 -10.34
N ARG A 63 17.30 2.23 -10.16
CA ARG A 63 17.82 1.87 -8.82
C ARG A 63 18.53 3.05 -8.15
N ASP A 64 19.33 3.79 -8.90
CA ASP A 64 19.98 5.00 -8.40
C ASP A 64 18.94 6.06 -8.00
N LEU A 65 17.90 6.23 -8.82
CA LEU A 65 16.75 7.08 -8.48
C LEU A 65 16.06 6.62 -7.18
N PHE A 66 15.89 5.31 -7.00
CA PHE A 66 15.33 4.78 -5.76
C PHE A 66 16.19 5.13 -4.54
N GLU A 67 17.51 4.96 -4.61
CA GLU A 67 18.40 5.29 -3.48
C GLU A 67 18.36 6.80 -3.16
N THR A 68 18.31 7.66 -4.17
CA THR A 68 18.13 9.11 -3.96
C THR A 68 16.79 9.41 -3.29
N VAL A 69 15.68 8.88 -3.83
CA VAL A 69 14.34 9.08 -3.27
C VAL A 69 14.26 8.55 -1.84
N LEU A 70 14.84 7.38 -1.56
CA LEU A 70 14.87 6.79 -0.23
C LEU A 70 15.59 7.70 0.75
N ALA A 71 16.80 8.15 0.41
CA ALA A 71 17.58 9.04 1.29
C ALA A 71 16.87 10.38 1.56
N GLU A 72 16.28 10.99 0.53
CA GLU A 72 15.59 12.27 0.65
C GLU A 72 14.25 12.17 1.40
N SER A 73 13.52 11.07 1.22
CA SER A 73 12.19 10.89 1.83
C SER A 73 12.22 10.21 3.20
N ALA A 74 13.33 9.59 3.61
CA ALA A 74 13.42 8.82 4.85
C ALA A 74 13.02 9.59 6.11
N PRO A 75 13.47 10.84 6.36
CA PRO A 75 13.04 11.60 7.53
C PRO A 75 11.53 11.86 7.52
N ARG A 76 10.97 12.24 6.36
CA ARG A 76 9.53 12.48 6.21
C ARG A 76 8.72 11.21 6.46
N LEU A 77 9.19 10.08 5.93
CA LEU A 77 8.58 8.77 6.10
C LEU A 77 8.62 8.33 7.57
N ALA A 78 9.76 8.48 8.23
CA ALA A 78 9.94 8.20 9.66
C ALA A 78 9.02 9.04 10.54
N ARG A 79 8.89 10.34 10.24
CA ARG A 79 7.96 11.23 10.96
C ARG A 79 6.52 10.73 10.84
N ALA A 80 6.07 10.43 9.62
CA ALA A 80 4.71 9.94 9.37
C ALA A 80 4.45 8.58 10.05
N VAL A 81 5.43 7.66 10.06
CA VAL A 81 5.37 6.40 10.82
C VAL A 81 5.16 6.68 12.32
N GLY A 82 5.96 7.57 12.89
CA GLY A 82 5.86 7.93 14.29
C GLY A 82 4.52 8.55 14.65
N THR A 83 4.03 9.46 13.80
CA THR A 83 2.71 10.10 13.97
C THR A 83 1.59 9.08 13.95
N VAL A 84 1.52 8.19 12.95
CA VAL A 84 0.42 7.22 12.86
C VAL A 84 0.49 6.17 13.98
N MET A 85 1.69 5.70 14.34
CA MET A 85 1.84 4.73 15.42
C MET A 85 1.46 5.33 16.77
N ASP A 86 1.96 6.53 17.11
CA ASP A 86 1.62 7.16 18.38
C ASP A 86 0.15 7.58 18.43
N LEU A 87 -0.47 7.92 17.29
CA LEU A 87 -1.91 8.16 17.19
C LEU A 87 -2.71 6.89 17.50
N VAL A 88 -2.32 5.75 16.92
CA VAL A 88 -2.94 4.46 17.21
C VAL A 88 -2.81 4.13 18.71
N LEU A 89 -1.63 4.31 19.31
CA LEU A 89 -1.43 4.05 20.74
C LEU A 89 -2.25 4.97 21.63
N ALA A 90 -2.42 6.23 21.25
CA ALA A 90 -3.23 7.19 22.00
C ALA A 90 -4.72 6.83 22.02
N GLU A 91 -5.23 6.22 20.95
CA GLU A 91 -6.65 5.90 20.80
C GLU A 91 -7.00 4.47 21.22
N ARG A 92 -6.12 3.51 20.93
CA ARG A 92 -6.36 2.07 21.10
C ARG A 92 -5.61 1.48 22.28
N GLY A 93 -4.65 2.22 22.86
CA GLY A 93 -3.75 1.70 23.88
C GLY A 93 -2.66 0.80 23.30
N SER A 94 -2.00 0.03 24.17
CA SER A 94 -0.82 -0.78 23.82
C SER A 94 -1.12 -2.25 23.58
N ASP A 95 -2.32 -2.73 23.92
CA ASP A 95 -2.74 -4.11 23.69
C ASP A 95 -3.39 -4.22 22.31
N ILE A 96 -2.57 -4.09 21.27
CA ILE A 96 -3.01 -4.05 19.87
C ILE A 96 -2.27 -5.07 19.02
N THR A 97 -2.95 -5.57 17.99
CA THR A 97 -2.37 -6.43 16.96
C THR A 97 -2.35 -5.69 15.64
N LEU A 98 -1.16 -5.45 15.08
CA LEU A 98 -1.01 -4.82 13.78
C LEU A 98 -1.33 -5.84 12.68
N VAL A 99 -2.17 -5.45 11.71
CA VAL A 99 -2.54 -6.29 10.57
C VAL A 99 -2.36 -5.50 9.28
N SER A 100 -1.23 -5.70 8.60
CA SER A 100 -0.96 -5.04 7.33
C SER A 100 -1.75 -5.64 6.18
N LEU A 101 -2.33 -4.77 5.35
CA LEU A 101 -2.92 -5.15 4.08
C LEU A 101 -1.79 -5.38 3.05
N ALA A 102 -1.63 -6.63 2.65
CA ALA A 102 -0.57 -7.00 1.73
C ALA A 102 -0.83 -6.36 0.34
N ARG A 103 0.18 -5.77 -0.31
CA ARG A 103 1.61 -5.75 0.05
C ARG A 103 2.09 -4.39 0.55
N ALA A 104 1.41 -3.31 0.17
CA ALA A 104 1.88 -1.96 0.43
C ALA A 104 1.86 -1.58 1.92
N GLY A 105 0.95 -2.16 2.69
CA GLY A 105 0.88 -1.98 4.14
C GLY A 105 2.01 -2.66 4.90
N THR A 106 2.52 -3.79 4.41
CA THR A 106 3.49 -4.61 5.16
C THR A 106 4.75 -3.87 5.61
N PRO A 107 5.50 -3.15 4.76
CA PRO A 107 6.65 -2.36 5.22
C PRO A 107 6.24 -1.29 6.25
N ILE A 108 5.04 -0.73 6.14
CA ILE A 108 4.55 0.29 7.08
C ILE A 108 4.20 -0.33 8.43
N GLY A 109 3.53 -1.48 8.47
CA GLY A 109 3.27 -2.19 9.71
C GLY A 109 4.56 -2.60 10.43
N ILE A 110 5.60 -2.99 9.69
CA ILE A 110 6.93 -3.26 10.26
C ILE A 110 7.54 -1.97 10.83
N LEU A 111 7.51 -0.87 10.09
CA LEU A 111 8.05 0.41 10.57
C LEU A 111 7.31 0.93 11.81
N MET A 112 5.98 0.80 11.84
CA MET A 112 5.15 1.12 13.01
C MET A 112 5.55 0.27 14.22
N ARG A 113 5.72 -1.06 14.02
CA ARG A 113 6.20 -1.97 15.06
C ARG A 113 7.60 -1.59 15.57
N ARG A 114 8.54 -1.29 14.68
CA ARG A 114 9.90 -0.82 15.04
C ARG A 114 9.86 0.48 15.82
N TRP A 115 9.01 1.43 15.42
CA TRP A 115 8.82 2.68 16.14
C TRP A 115 8.33 2.41 17.56
N ALA A 116 7.25 1.64 17.72
CA ALA A 116 6.70 1.30 19.03
C ALA A 116 7.74 0.61 19.94
N GLN A 117 8.56 -0.28 19.37
CA GLN A 117 9.64 -0.94 20.09
C GLN A 117 10.73 0.04 20.54
N GLN A 118 11.17 0.94 19.67
CA GLN A 118 12.24 1.90 19.95
C GLN A 118 11.81 3.04 20.86
N THR A 119 10.57 3.51 20.74
CA THR A 119 10.09 4.71 21.46
C THR A 119 9.34 4.37 22.73
N ARG A 120 8.65 3.22 22.78
CA ARG A 120 7.81 2.79 23.91
C ARG A 120 8.22 1.45 24.53
N GLY A 121 9.20 0.75 23.95
CA GLY A 121 9.58 -0.58 24.43
C GLY A 121 8.54 -1.68 24.14
N LEU A 122 7.58 -1.42 23.26
CA LEU A 122 6.46 -2.32 22.99
C LEU A 122 6.82 -3.34 21.89
N THR A 123 6.56 -4.61 22.18
CA THR A 123 6.63 -5.69 21.19
C THR A 123 5.22 -6.04 20.73
N LEU A 124 4.80 -5.50 19.59
CA LEU A 124 3.46 -5.72 19.05
C LEU A 124 3.42 -6.96 18.13
N PRO A 125 2.37 -7.82 18.21
CA PRO A 125 2.09 -8.81 17.19
C PRO A 125 1.83 -8.13 15.84
N HIS A 126 2.35 -8.72 14.76
CA HIS A 126 2.16 -8.19 13.43
C HIS A 126 1.92 -9.31 12.41
N TYR A 127 0.81 -9.19 11.68
CA TYR A 127 0.42 -10.08 10.60
C TYR A 127 0.26 -9.32 9.28
N ALA A 128 0.43 -10.00 8.16
CA ALA A 128 0.04 -9.50 6.85
C ALA A 128 -1.05 -10.40 6.25
N VAL A 129 -2.12 -9.77 5.75
CA VAL A 129 -3.32 -10.45 5.22
C VAL A 129 -3.63 -9.98 3.81
N SER A 130 -4.37 -10.81 3.06
CA SER A 130 -4.87 -10.41 1.75
C SER A 130 -6.14 -9.58 1.85
N ILE A 131 -6.22 -8.53 1.04
CA ILE A 131 -7.46 -7.89 0.63
C ILE A 131 -7.46 -7.71 -0.89
N VAL A 132 -8.58 -8.00 -1.54
CA VAL A 132 -8.73 -7.93 -2.99
C VAL A 132 -9.94 -7.07 -3.33
N ARG A 133 -9.75 -5.98 -4.07
CA ARG A 133 -10.83 -5.07 -4.44
C ARG A 133 -11.90 -5.82 -5.25
N GLY A 134 -13.16 -5.68 -4.86
CA GLY A 134 -14.30 -6.36 -5.45
C GLY A 134 -14.44 -7.83 -5.01
N LYS A 135 -13.65 -8.28 -4.03
CA LYS A 135 -13.65 -9.64 -3.50
C LYS A 135 -13.54 -9.69 -1.97
N GLY A 136 -13.24 -8.58 -1.31
CA GLY A 136 -13.11 -8.47 0.13
C GLY A 136 -11.75 -8.88 0.71
N ILE A 137 -11.72 -8.92 2.04
CA ILE A 137 -10.61 -9.39 2.86
C ILE A 137 -10.72 -10.91 3.07
N ASP A 138 -9.58 -11.59 3.23
CA ASP A 138 -9.51 -13.03 3.49
C ASP A 138 -10.20 -13.39 4.82
N SER A 139 -11.36 -14.03 4.75
CA SER A 139 -12.15 -14.41 5.93
C SER A 139 -11.49 -15.51 6.77
N VAL A 140 -10.69 -16.38 6.16
CA VAL A 140 -9.93 -17.41 6.90
C VAL A 140 -8.82 -16.74 7.71
N ALA A 141 -8.22 -15.68 7.18
CA ALA A 141 -7.26 -14.86 7.93
C ALA A 141 -7.95 -14.10 9.08
N LEU A 142 -9.16 -13.57 8.89
CA LEU A 142 -9.94 -12.97 9.97
C LEU A 142 -10.29 -13.99 11.06
N ASP A 143 -10.72 -15.20 10.68
CA ASP A 143 -10.96 -16.28 11.62
C ASP A 143 -9.69 -16.56 12.43
N TYR A 144 -8.54 -16.73 11.76
CA TYR A 144 -7.27 -16.93 12.45
C TYR A 144 -6.99 -15.81 13.46
N LEU A 145 -7.15 -14.54 13.06
CA LEU A 145 -6.91 -13.40 13.95
C LEU A 145 -7.82 -13.43 15.17
N ALA A 146 -9.12 -13.64 14.99
CA ALA A 146 -10.10 -13.69 16.08
C ALA A 146 -9.90 -14.88 17.03
N HIS A 147 -9.33 -15.99 16.55
CA HIS A 147 -9.00 -17.13 17.41
C HIS A 147 -7.76 -16.91 18.27
N HIS A 148 -6.87 -15.99 17.88
CA HIS A 148 -5.57 -15.80 18.54
C HIS A 148 -5.41 -14.44 19.26
N HIS A 149 -6.24 -13.45 18.91
CA HIS A 149 -6.20 -12.09 19.43
C HIS A 149 -7.62 -11.59 19.66
N ASP A 150 -7.76 -10.55 20.48
CA ASP A 150 -9.01 -9.78 20.56
C ASP A 150 -9.22 -9.04 19.23
N SER A 151 -10.33 -9.33 18.54
CA SER A 151 -10.65 -8.77 17.23
C SER A 151 -10.92 -7.27 17.28
N GLU A 152 -11.36 -6.73 18.42
CA GLU A 152 -11.57 -5.28 18.60
C GLU A 152 -10.24 -4.51 18.75
N ASN A 153 -9.16 -5.22 19.09
CA ASN A 153 -7.80 -4.66 19.24
C ASN A 153 -6.94 -4.80 17.98
N VAL A 154 -7.50 -5.33 16.90
CA VAL A 154 -6.81 -5.41 15.60
C VAL A 154 -6.81 -4.05 14.92
N VAL A 155 -5.63 -3.62 14.48
CA VAL A 155 -5.42 -2.38 13.74
C VAL A 155 -4.97 -2.72 12.33
N PHE A 156 -5.85 -2.50 11.35
CA PHE A 156 -5.50 -2.66 9.94
C PHE A 156 -4.57 -1.53 9.48
N VAL A 157 -3.53 -1.88 8.73
CA VAL A 157 -2.49 -0.94 8.27
C VAL A 157 -2.32 -0.99 6.75
N ASP A 158 -2.29 0.17 6.10
CA ASP A 158 -1.90 0.30 4.68
C ASP A 158 -0.88 1.43 4.46
N GLY A 159 -0.19 1.40 3.32
CA GLY A 159 0.87 2.35 3.02
C GLY A 159 0.37 3.69 2.48
N TRP A 160 -0.71 3.71 1.72
CA TRP A 160 -1.21 4.93 1.09
C TRP A 160 -2.65 4.77 0.63
N THR A 161 -3.46 5.80 0.82
CA THR A 161 -4.83 5.83 0.28
C THR A 161 -5.09 7.09 -0.55
N GLY A 162 -5.42 6.88 -1.82
CA GLY A 162 -5.71 7.95 -2.77
C GLY A 162 -7.17 8.34 -2.78
N LYS A 163 -8.01 7.46 -3.33
CA LYS A 163 -9.47 7.69 -3.43
C LYS A 163 -10.28 6.80 -2.47
N GLY A 164 -9.62 6.21 -1.48
CA GLY A 164 -10.27 5.42 -0.44
C GLY A 164 -10.86 4.08 -0.88
N ALA A 165 -10.41 3.53 -2.02
CA ALA A 165 -10.95 2.27 -2.54
C ALA A 165 -10.74 1.10 -1.57
N ILE A 166 -9.56 0.98 -0.96
CA ILE A 166 -9.28 -0.07 0.04
C ILE A 166 -9.99 0.18 1.36
N ALA A 167 -10.12 1.43 1.79
CA ALA A 167 -10.88 1.77 3.00
C ALA A 167 -12.35 1.34 2.88
N ARG A 168 -13.01 1.62 1.75
CA ARG A 168 -14.39 1.16 1.47
C ARG A 168 -14.48 -0.36 1.36
N GLU A 169 -13.52 -1.00 0.70
CA GLU A 169 -13.49 -2.46 0.56
C GLU A 169 -13.37 -3.14 1.93
N LEU A 170 -12.49 -2.64 2.80
CA LEU A 170 -12.28 -3.16 4.14
C LEU A 170 -13.55 -3.03 4.98
N ASP A 171 -14.14 -1.84 5.02
CA ASP A 171 -15.37 -1.57 5.79
C ASP A 171 -16.54 -2.48 5.34
N ALA A 172 -16.75 -2.60 4.02
CA ALA A 172 -17.78 -3.46 3.48
C ALA A 172 -17.53 -4.95 3.80
N ALA A 173 -16.29 -5.42 3.63
CA ALA A 173 -15.96 -6.82 3.83
C ALA A 173 -15.97 -7.23 5.31
N LEU A 174 -15.58 -6.35 6.23
CA LEU A 174 -15.70 -6.59 7.68
C LEU A 174 -17.17 -6.59 8.13
N THR A 175 -17.99 -5.70 7.56
CA THR A 175 -19.44 -5.72 7.79
C THR A 175 -20.05 -7.04 7.33
N GLU A 176 -19.77 -7.47 6.11
CA GLU A 176 -20.27 -8.75 5.55
C GLU A 176 -19.79 -9.95 6.38
N TYR A 177 -18.51 -9.97 6.77
CA TYR A 177 -17.96 -11.03 7.61
C TYR A 177 -18.67 -11.12 8.97
N HIS A 178 -18.95 -9.98 9.62
CA HIS A 178 -19.67 -9.96 10.88
C HIS A 178 -21.13 -10.42 10.72
N GLU A 179 -21.83 -9.96 9.67
CA GLU A 179 -23.20 -10.38 9.36
C GLU A 179 -23.31 -11.89 9.07
N ALA A 180 -22.25 -12.48 8.52
CA ALA A 180 -22.13 -13.93 8.31
C ALA A 180 -21.83 -14.72 9.59
N GLY A 181 -21.73 -14.06 10.76
CA GLY A 181 -21.48 -14.68 12.06
C GLY A 181 -20.02 -14.65 12.51
N GLY A 182 -19.15 -13.96 11.77
CA GLY A 182 -17.76 -13.73 12.13
C GLY A 182 -17.58 -12.76 13.31
N ALA A 183 -16.38 -12.74 13.87
CA ALA A 183 -16.00 -11.78 14.91
C ALA A 183 -16.12 -10.33 14.43
N LYS A 184 -16.39 -9.41 15.35
CA LYS A 184 -16.44 -7.98 15.05
C LYS A 184 -15.03 -7.39 15.07
N PHE A 185 -14.64 -6.73 14.00
CA PHE A 185 -13.40 -5.97 13.88
C PHE A 185 -13.69 -4.48 13.75
N ASP A 186 -12.73 -3.63 14.12
CA ASP A 186 -12.78 -2.20 13.82
C ASP A 186 -12.31 -1.96 12.38
N SER A 187 -13.13 -1.26 11.57
CA SER A 187 -12.83 -0.97 10.16
C SER A 187 -11.99 0.29 9.96
N ASP A 188 -11.64 1.02 11.04
CA ASP A 188 -10.78 2.20 10.96
C ASP A 188 -9.36 1.82 10.50
N LEU A 189 -9.13 1.97 9.19
CA LEU A 189 -7.84 1.74 8.56
C LEU A 189 -6.82 2.82 8.99
N ALA A 190 -5.69 2.38 9.53
CA ALA A 190 -4.52 3.23 9.75
C ALA A 190 -3.66 3.27 8.48
N VAL A 191 -3.32 4.47 8.01
CA VAL A 191 -2.46 4.61 6.82
C VAL A 191 -1.30 5.54 7.06
N LEU A 192 -0.16 5.27 6.42
CA LEU A 192 0.97 6.20 6.49
C LEU A 192 0.62 7.55 5.86
N ALA A 193 0.07 7.54 4.64
CA ALA A 193 -0.28 8.75 3.90
C ALA A 193 -1.70 8.68 3.31
N ASP A 194 -2.47 9.75 3.54
CA ASP A 194 -3.83 9.88 3.02
C ASP A 194 -4.06 11.27 2.40
N PRO A 195 -3.54 11.51 1.20
CA PRO A 195 -3.87 12.71 0.43
C PRO A 195 -5.33 12.74 -0.05
N GLY A 196 -6.05 11.62 0.08
CA GLY A 196 -7.45 11.50 -0.30
C GLY A 196 -8.46 12.02 0.70
N HIS A 197 -8.04 12.25 1.95
CA HIS A 197 -8.93 12.52 3.09
C HIS A 197 -9.98 11.41 3.28
N CYS A 198 -9.56 10.15 3.18
CA CYS A 198 -10.41 8.96 3.19
C CYS A 198 -10.48 8.23 4.54
N VAL A 199 -9.52 8.43 5.44
CA VAL A 199 -9.45 7.77 6.75
C VAL A 199 -9.19 8.76 7.88
N ARG A 200 -9.57 8.35 9.10
CA ARG A 200 -9.42 9.12 10.33
C ARG A 200 -8.03 8.98 10.98
N THR A 201 -7.35 7.86 10.74
CA THR A 201 -6.05 7.52 11.33
C THR A 201 -4.97 7.53 10.26
N TYR A 202 -4.14 8.57 10.27
CA TYR A 202 -3.12 8.78 9.23
C TYR A 202 -1.82 9.37 9.80
N GLY A 203 -0.70 9.11 9.12
CA GLY A 203 0.59 9.73 9.44
C GLY A 203 0.76 11.11 8.82
N THR A 204 0.27 11.30 7.59
CA THR A 204 0.25 12.60 6.91
C THR A 204 -0.86 12.70 5.85
N ARG A 205 -1.24 13.93 5.50
CA ARG A 205 -2.10 14.26 4.34
C ARG A 205 -1.29 14.57 3.08
N ASP A 206 0.02 14.57 3.18
CA ASP A 206 0.89 14.92 2.06
C ASP A 206 0.90 13.86 0.96
N ASP A 207 0.96 14.31 -0.29
CA ASP A 207 1.16 13.47 -1.46
C ASP A 207 2.62 13.54 -1.94
N PHE A 208 3.42 12.56 -1.51
CA PHE A 208 4.82 12.41 -1.88
C PHE A 208 5.16 10.98 -2.27
N LEU A 209 6.30 10.78 -2.95
CA LEU A 209 6.74 9.44 -3.35
C LEU A 209 7.22 8.66 -2.12
N ILE A 210 6.46 7.64 -1.72
CA ILE A 210 6.91 6.66 -0.75
C ILE A 210 7.79 5.64 -1.49
N ALA A 211 9.03 5.46 -1.07
CA ALA A 211 10.02 4.63 -1.76
C ALA A 211 9.57 3.17 -1.99
N SER A 212 8.69 2.63 -1.12
CA SER A 212 8.07 1.29 -1.31
C SER A 212 7.20 1.18 -2.57
N ALA A 213 6.81 2.31 -3.17
CA ALA A 213 6.04 2.32 -4.42
C ALA A 213 6.90 2.06 -5.67
N CYS A 214 8.21 2.24 -5.59
CA CYS A 214 9.11 2.24 -6.75
C CYS A 214 9.38 0.83 -7.30
N LEU A 215 9.75 -0.13 -6.46
CA LEU A 215 10.41 -1.37 -6.91
C LEU A 215 9.60 -2.67 -6.74
N ASN A 216 8.27 -2.60 -6.65
CA ASN A 216 7.43 -3.79 -6.50
C ASN A 216 7.88 -4.71 -5.35
N SER A 217 7.99 -6.02 -5.59
CA SER A 217 8.30 -7.04 -4.60
C SER A 217 9.71 -6.84 -4.03
N THR A 218 10.67 -6.33 -4.80
CA THR A 218 12.06 -6.10 -4.34
C THR A 218 12.21 -4.96 -3.36
N VAL A 219 11.14 -4.25 -3.02
CA VAL A 219 11.10 -3.31 -1.88
C VAL A 219 9.94 -3.62 -0.92
N SER A 220 9.31 -4.79 -1.05
CA SER A 220 8.25 -5.20 -0.13
C SER A 220 8.24 -6.69 0.17
N GLY A 221 9.37 -7.18 0.66
CA GLY A 221 9.52 -8.51 1.22
C GLY A 221 9.69 -9.61 0.18
N LEU A 222 9.94 -9.28 -1.10
CA LEU A 222 9.93 -10.23 -2.22
C LEU A 222 8.63 -11.02 -2.38
N VAL A 223 7.53 -10.54 -1.79
CA VAL A 223 6.21 -11.16 -1.92
C VAL A 223 5.49 -10.53 -3.11
N SER A 224 4.71 -11.33 -3.85
CA SER A 224 3.84 -10.85 -4.91
C SER A 224 2.67 -10.02 -4.37
N ARG A 225 1.79 -9.55 -5.26
CA ARG A 225 0.42 -9.24 -4.84
C ARG A 225 -0.28 -10.53 -4.42
N THR A 226 -1.32 -10.42 -3.61
CA THR A 226 -2.09 -11.59 -3.20
C THR A 226 -2.92 -12.14 -4.35
N VAL A 227 -3.17 -13.44 -4.28
CA VAL A 227 -3.78 -14.26 -5.33
C VAL A 227 -5.01 -14.93 -4.74
N LEU A 228 -6.14 -14.71 -5.40
CA LEU A 228 -7.39 -15.40 -5.10
C LEU A 228 -7.82 -16.11 -6.38
N ASN A 229 -7.64 -17.43 -6.38
CA ASN A 229 -7.89 -18.29 -7.53
C ASN A 229 -8.53 -19.59 -7.03
N ASP A 230 -9.77 -19.85 -7.45
CA ASP A 230 -10.59 -20.96 -6.95
C ASP A 230 -10.02 -22.35 -7.32
N THR A 231 -9.08 -22.43 -8.27
CA THR A 231 -8.39 -23.68 -8.62
C THR A 231 -7.20 -23.97 -7.70
N LEU A 232 -6.68 -22.96 -7.00
CA LEU A 232 -5.49 -23.04 -6.15
C LEU A 232 -5.80 -22.84 -4.67
N ILE A 233 -6.87 -22.13 -4.36
CA ILE A 233 -7.30 -21.76 -3.00
C ILE A 233 -8.57 -22.55 -2.68
N GLY A 234 -8.46 -23.53 -1.77
CA GLY A 234 -9.60 -24.34 -1.32
C GLY A 234 -10.38 -23.69 -0.18
N PRO A 235 -11.54 -24.28 0.19
CA PRO A 235 -12.28 -23.85 1.37
C PRO A 235 -11.41 -23.98 2.64
N GLY A 236 -11.25 -22.89 3.39
CA GLY A 236 -10.41 -22.85 4.58
C GLY A 236 -8.92 -22.63 4.31
N ASP A 237 -8.52 -22.39 3.06
CA ASP A 237 -7.19 -21.89 2.73
C ASP A 237 -7.13 -20.37 2.88
N PHE A 238 -5.99 -19.84 3.32
CA PHE A 238 -5.70 -18.43 3.11
C PHE A 238 -5.59 -18.12 1.62
N HIS A 239 -5.86 -16.88 1.24
CA HIS A 239 -5.45 -16.35 -0.05
C HIS A 239 -3.95 -16.54 -0.26
N GLY A 240 -3.53 -16.72 -1.51
CA GLY A 240 -2.16 -17.07 -1.83
C GLY A 240 -1.25 -15.88 -2.10
N ALA A 241 0.06 -16.12 -2.09
CA ALA A 241 1.04 -15.24 -2.71
C ALA A 241 2.30 -16.03 -3.09
N LYS A 242 3.11 -15.46 -3.98
CA LYS A 242 4.39 -16.01 -4.42
C LYS A 242 5.55 -15.26 -3.76
N PHE A 243 6.55 -15.99 -3.29
CA PHE A 243 7.82 -15.46 -2.83
C PHE A 243 8.86 -15.57 -3.96
N TYR A 244 9.39 -14.43 -4.38
CA TYR A 244 10.38 -14.34 -5.45
C TYR A 244 11.81 -14.50 -4.92
N ALA A 245 12.14 -15.69 -4.42
CA ALA A 245 13.47 -15.98 -3.87
C ALA A 245 14.61 -15.71 -4.89
N ASP A 246 14.36 -15.93 -6.18
CA ASP A 246 15.32 -15.67 -7.27
C ASP A 246 15.71 -14.19 -7.43
N LEU A 247 14.99 -13.27 -6.78
CA LEU A 247 15.27 -11.84 -6.80
C LEU A 247 16.02 -11.35 -5.54
N ALA A 248 16.54 -12.27 -4.71
CA ALA A 248 17.24 -11.92 -3.47
C ALA A 248 18.43 -10.97 -3.68
N ASP A 249 19.18 -11.12 -4.78
CA ASP A 249 20.36 -10.28 -5.09
C ASP A 249 20.02 -8.80 -5.32
N VAL A 250 18.74 -8.51 -5.56
CA VAL A 250 18.25 -7.16 -5.89
C VAL A 250 17.21 -6.66 -4.89
N ASP A 251 17.05 -7.37 -3.76
CA ASP A 251 16.13 -7.02 -2.71
C ASP A 251 16.65 -5.88 -1.83
N VAL A 252 15.85 -4.83 -1.73
CA VAL A 252 16.09 -3.64 -0.91
C VAL A 252 15.00 -3.46 0.15
N SER A 253 14.22 -4.50 0.43
CA SER A 253 13.14 -4.46 1.43
C SER A 253 13.65 -4.13 2.83
N ASN A 254 14.69 -4.82 3.30
CA ASN A 254 15.30 -4.50 4.60
C ASN A 254 16.07 -3.18 4.56
N ARG A 255 16.68 -2.83 3.41
CA ARG A 255 17.34 -1.54 3.21
C ARG A 255 16.38 -0.36 3.42
N LEU A 256 15.18 -0.42 2.85
CA LEU A 256 14.11 0.57 3.10
C LEU A 256 13.83 0.68 4.61
N LEU A 257 13.60 -0.45 5.28
CA LEU A 257 13.26 -0.46 6.70
C LEU A 257 14.37 0.14 7.56
N ASP A 258 15.62 -0.23 7.28
CA ASP A 258 16.77 0.18 8.08
C ASP A 258 17.09 1.67 7.89
N VAL A 259 17.03 2.19 6.65
CA VAL A 259 17.24 3.61 6.38
C VAL A 259 16.18 4.47 7.05
N VAL A 260 14.91 4.05 7.00
CA VAL A 260 13.82 4.81 7.64
C VAL A 260 13.89 4.71 9.17
N SER A 261 14.16 3.53 9.72
CA SER A 261 14.29 3.36 11.17
C SER A 261 15.49 4.12 11.76
N ALA A 262 16.56 4.32 10.98
CA ALA A 262 17.70 5.13 11.40
C ALA A 262 17.33 6.60 11.69
N GLU A 263 16.26 7.11 11.08
CA GLU A 263 15.77 8.48 11.29
C GLU A 263 14.88 8.62 12.53
N PHE A 264 14.46 7.53 13.19
CA PHE A 264 13.45 7.60 14.27
C PHE A 264 13.84 8.51 15.43
N ASP A 265 15.12 8.54 15.82
CA ASP A 265 15.57 9.42 16.90
C ASP A 265 15.66 10.89 16.46
N SER A 266 15.99 11.16 15.19
CA SER A 266 16.08 12.53 14.65
C SER A 266 14.69 13.17 14.54
N VAL A 267 13.67 12.39 14.15
CA VAL A 267 12.30 12.89 13.89
C VAL A 267 11.36 12.80 15.10
N ARG A 268 11.83 12.32 16.25
CA ARG A 268 10.96 12.04 17.42
C ARG A 268 10.17 13.26 17.89
N GLY A 269 10.82 14.42 17.94
CA GLY A 269 10.16 15.69 18.26
C GLY A 269 9.10 16.05 17.24
N ASP A 270 9.46 16.04 15.95
CA ASP A 270 8.55 16.41 14.87
C ASP A 270 7.34 15.46 14.76
N ALA A 271 7.51 14.18 15.07
CA ALA A 271 6.43 13.20 15.11
C ALA A 271 5.44 13.48 16.25
N ALA A 272 5.94 13.91 17.41
CA ALA A 272 5.12 14.31 18.55
C ALA A 272 4.35 15.62 18.27
N ASP A 273 5.00 16.60 17.64
CA ASP A 273 4.34 17.85 17.21
C ASP A 273 3.26 17.56 16.15
N SER A 274 3.57 16.68 15.18
CA SER A 274 2.61 16.23 14.18
C SER A 274 1.42 15.50 14.80
N LEU A 275 1.66 14.64 15.80
CA LEU A 275 0.60 13.96 16.55
C LEU A 275 -0.32 14.97 17.25
N ALA A 276 0.24 15.96 17.94
CA ALA A 276 -0.54 16.99 18.62
C ALA A 276 -1.43 17.77 17.63
N ALA A 277 -0.88 18.15 16.48
CA ALA A 277 -1.64 18.82 15.42
C ALA A 277 -2.76 17.93 14.85
N VAL A 278 -2.49 16.63 14.65
CA VAL A 278 -3.48 15.67 14.14
C VAL A 278 -4.61 15.46 15.16
N LEU A 279 -4.29 15.34 16.45
CA LEU A 279 -5.29 15.19 17.52
C LEU A 279 -6.19 16.42 17.69
N ASP A 280 -5.67 17.62 17.44
CA ASP A 280 -6.43 18.89 17.50
C ASP A 280 -7.25 19.16 16.23
N SER A 281 -7.01 18.42 15.15
CA SER A 281 -7.69 18.60 13.87
C SER A 281 -9.03 17.84 13.76
N ASP A 282 -9.92 18.31 12.88
CA ASP A 282 -11.06 17.50 12.42
C ASP A 282 -10.57 16.42 11.45
N ARG A 283 -10.72 15.17 11.87
CA ARG A 283 -10.27 13.97 11.13
C ARG A 283 -11.41 13.24 10.44
N THR A 284 -12.60 13.83 10.37
CA THR A 284 -13.75 13.26 9.66
C THR A 284 -13.38 13.04 8.18
N PRO A 285 -13.49 11.81 7.65
CA PRO A 285 -13.23 11.56 6.24
C PRO A 285 -14.13 12.39 5.33
N THR A 286 -13.54 13.24 4.49
CA THR A 286 -14.28 14.10 3.54
C THR A 286 -14.39 13.48 2.16
N TRP A 287 -13.57 12.47 1.85
CA TRP A 287 -13.50 11.83 0.54
C TRP A 287 -13.18 12.80 -0.61
N ALA A 288 -12.51 13.92 -0.30
CA ALA A 288 -12.13 14.95 -1.28
C ALA A 288 -11.34 14.37 -2.48
N GLY A 289 -10.56 13.32 -2.23
CA GLY A 289 -9.85 12.59 -3.29
C GLY A 289 -10.77 11.97 -4.34
N TRP A 290 -11.93 11.45 -3.93
CA TRP A 290 -12.93 10.89 -4.84
C TRP A 290 -13.54 11.97 -5.73
N GLU A 291 -13.96 13.09 -5.15
CA GLU A 291 -14.54 14.22 -5.88
C GLU A 291 -13.53 14.79 -6.90
N SER A 292 -12.25 14.89 -6.53
CA SER A 292 -11.21 15.35 -7.45
C SER A 292 -11.03 14.40 -8.63
N VAL A 293 -11.08 13.09 -8.39
CA VAL A 293 -10.99 12.09 -9.45
C VAL A 293 -12.19 12.17 -10.42
N GLU A 294 -13.40 12.41 -9.92
CA GLU A 294 -14.60 12.57 -10.75
C GLU A 294 -14.53 13.84 -11.61
N LYS A 295 -14.03 14.96 -11.07
CA LYS A 295 -13.80 16.19 -11.83
C LYS A 295 -12.83 15.96 -12.99
N VAL A 296 -11.68 15.36 -12.70
CA VAL A 296 -10.68 15.03 -13.73
C VAL A 296 -11.25 14.06 -14.76
N GLN A 297 -12.02 13.06 -14.33
CA GLN A 297 -12.67 12.13 -15.25
C GLN A 297 -13.58 12.88 -16.24
N ALA A 298 -14.44 13.76 -15.74
CA ALA A 298 -15.39 14.51 -16.56
C ALA A 298 -14.70 15.49 -17.52
N GLU A 299 -13.72 16.25 -17.02
CA GLU A 299 -13.00 17.28 -17.78
C GLU A 299 -12.20 16.68 -18.94
N TYR A 300 -11.56 15.53 -18.73
CA TYR A 300 -10.72 14.87 -19.73
C TYR A 300 -11.45 13.79 -20.52
N GLY A 301 -12.77 13.64 -20.35
CA GLY A 301 -13.59 12.69 -21.11
C GLY A 301 -13.21 11.22 -20.92
N ILE A 302 -12.81 10.85 -19.69
CA ILE A 302 -12.35 9.50 -19.37
C ILE A 302 -13.53 8.60 -19.04
N SER A 303 -13.61 7.42 -19.66
CA SER A 303 -14.75 6.50 -19.51
C SER A 303 -14.99 6.00 -18.07
N THR A 304 -13.93 5.92 -17.26
CA THR A 304 -14.02 5.44 -15.88
C THR A 304 -13.01 6.11 -14.95
N VAL A 305 -13.43 6.39 -13.71
CA VAL A 305 -12.57 6.83 -12.59
C VAL A 305 -11.41 5.87 -12.31
N ASN A 306 -11.43 4.65 -12.86
CA ASN A 306 -10.33 3.68 -12.72
C ASN A 306 -9.11 4.02 -13.58
N PHE A 307 -9.27 4.83 -14.62
CA PHE A 307 -8.17 5.32 -15.47
C PHE A 307 -7.57 6.65 -14.99
N VAL A 308 -8.16 7.25 -13.95
CA VAL A 308 -7.59 8.38 -13.23
C VAL A 308 -6.81 7.83 -12.03
N LYS A 309 -5.50 8.06 -12.01
CA LYS A 309 -4.58 7.53 -11.00
C LYS A 309 -3.98 8.69 -10.20
N PRO A 310 -4.65 9.13 -9.14
CA PRO A 310 -4.21 10.26 -8.35
C PRO A 310 -3.02 9.91 -7.49
N GLY A 311 -2.11 10.86 -7.29
CA GLY A 311 -0.99 10.73 -6.37
C GLY A 311 0.33 10.42 -7.06
N VAL A 312 1.42 10.80 -6.39
CA VAL A 312 2.79 10.64 -6.89
C VAL A 312 3.15 9.18 -7.13
N GLY A 313 2.84 8.30 -6.18
CA GLY A 313 3.11 6.86 -6.29
C GLY A 313 2.32 6.18 -7.41
N GLU A 314 1.02 6.50 -7.55
CA GLU A 314 0.18 5.93 -8.60
C GLU A 314 0.53 6.47 -10.00
N THR A 315 0.86 7.76 -10.11
CA THR A 315 1.36 8.36 -11.36
C THR A 315 2.67 7.71 -11.79
N THR A 316 3.59 7.48 -10.85
CA THR A 316 4.83 6.73 -11.10
C THR A 316 4.53 5.32 -11.64
N ARG A 317 3.57 4.60 -11.05
CA ARG A 317 3.15 3.27 -11.54
C ARG A 317 2.53 3.31 -12.94
N VAL A 318 1.76 4.34 -13.26
CA VAL A 318 1.22 4.54 -14.61
C VAL A 318 2.35 4.70 -15.61
N LEU A 319 3.30 5.58 -15.30
CA LEU A 319 4.47 5.83 -16.14
C LEU A 319 5.40 4.64 -16.25
N LEU A 320 5.43 3.70 -15.31
CA LEU A 320 6.32 2.53 -15.43
C LEU A 320 5.65 1.31 -16.07
N ARG A 321 4.34 1.12 -15.86
CA ARG A 321 3.71 -0.19 -16.03
C ARG A 321 2.35 -0.17 -16.70
N ARG A 322 1.89 0.98 -17.16
CA ARG A 322 0.62 1.13 -17.91
C ARG A 322 0.87 1.82 -19.23
N LEU A 323 -0.22 2.10 -19.95
CA LEU A 323 -0.26 2.93 -21.14
C LEU A 323 -0.66 4.35 -20.73
N PRO A 324 0.32 5.20 -20.35
CA PRO A 324 0.06 6.59 -20.01
C PRO A 324 -0.46 7.36 -21.22
N TRP A 325 -1.50 8.15 -21.01
CA TRP A 325 -1.99 9.12 -21.99
C TRP A 325 -1.43 10.52 -21.70
N LYS A 326 -1.53 10.96 -20.44
CA LYS A 326 -1.13 12.29 -19.98
C LYS A 326 -0.86 12.25 -18.47
N VAL A 327 0.00 13.15 -18.01
CA VAL A 327 0.21 13.41 -16.58
C VAL A 327 -0.27 14.83 -16.28
N LEU A 328 -1.07 14.97 -15.23
CA LEU A 328 -1.47 16.26 -14.69
C LEU A 328 -0.60 16.55 -13.46
N VAL A 329 -0.09 17.77 -13.32
CA VAL A 329 0.68 18.22 -12.15
C VAL A 329 0.09 19.50 -11.60
N ARG A 330 0.05 19.64 -10.27
CA ARG A 330 -0.41 20.88 -9.63
C ARG A 330 0.54 22.04 -9.95
N GLU A 331 1.83 21.77 -9.84
CA GLU A 331 2.91 22.73 -10.06
C GLU A 331 4.01 22.05 -10.87
N LEU A 332 4.47 22.68 -11.96
CA LEU A 332 5.41 22.01 -12.87
C LEU A 332 6.75 21.67 -12.19
N GLU A 333 7.30 22.62 -11.42
CA GLU A 333 8.65 22.54 -10.86
C GLU A 333 8.69 22.08 -9.39
N ALA A 334 7.58 21.55 -8.86
CA ALA A 334 7.59 20.98 -7.51
C ALA A 334 8.67 19.89 -7.38
N PRO A 335 9.42 19.85 -6.26
CA PRO A 335 10.42 18.81 -6.02
C PRO A 335 9.83 17.40 -6.11
N GLU A 336 8.60 17.20 -5.62
CA GLU A 336 7.89 15.92 -5.67
C GLU A 336 7.65 15.42 -7.11
N HIS A 337 7.70 16.31 -8.12
CA HIS A 337 7.47 15.97 -9.51
C HIS A 337 8.76 15.68 -10.29
N ALA A 338 9.95 15.82 -9.71
CA ALA A 338 11.21 15.67 -10.44
C ALA A 338 11.31 14.30 -11.16
N HIS A 339 11.03 13.20 -10.44
CA HIS A 339 11.01 11.87 -11.03
C HIS A 339 9.84 11.66 -12.02
N ILE A 340 8.69 12.27 -11.78
CA ILE A 340 7.54 12.23 -12.70
C ILE A 340 7.90 12.87 -14.03
N ARG A 341 8.55 14.05 -14.02
CA ARG A 341 9.00 14.75 -15.23
C ARG A 341 10.01 13.90 -16.01
N LEU A 342 10.98 13.30 -15.31
CA LEU A 342 11.98 12.42 -15.92
C LEU A 342 11.32 11.20 -16.60
N LEU A 343 10.41 10.50 -15.91
CA LEU A 343 9.71 9.34 -16.44
C LEU A 343 8.77 9.70 -17.60
N ALA A 344 8.06 10.83 -17.50
CA ALA A 344 7.17 11.32 -18.55
C ALA A 344 7.97 11.69 -19.82
N GLN A 345 9.10 12.38 -19.66
CA GLN A 345 10.01 12.71 -20.76
C GLN A 345 10.55 11.46 -21.44
N ALA A 346 11.03 10.48 -20.67
CA ALA A 346 11.57 9.23 -21.20
C ALA A 346 10.54 8.43 -22.02
N ARG A 347 9.25 8.56 -21.70
CA ARG A 347 8.14 7.88 -22.40
C ARG A 347 7.40 8.76 -23.41
N GLY A 348 7.80 10.01 -23.59
CA GLY A 348 7.10 10.95 -24.48
C GLY A 348 5.66 11.25 -24.05
N VAL A 349 5.38 11.20 -22.74
CA VAL A 349 4.05 11.46 -22.17
C VAL A 349 3.92 12.96 -21.88
N PRO A 350 2.86 13.63 -22.38
CA PRO A 350 2.66 15.06 -22.10
C PRO A 350 2.37 15.30 -20.62
N VAL A 351 2.95 16.37 -20.09
CA VAL A 351 2.71 16.87 -18.72
C VAL A 351 1.94 18.19 -18.83
N GLU A 352 0.80 18.29 -18.13
CA GLU A 352 -0.08 19.45 -18.11
C GLU A 352 -0.22 20.00 -16.70
N VAL A 353 -0.17 21.33 -16.55
CA VAL A 353 -0.31 21.99 -15.25
C VAL A 353 -1.78 22.27 -14.96
N VAL A 354 -2.29 21.73 -13.86
CA VAL A 354 -3.66 21.90 -13.38
C VAL A 354 -3.60 22.34 -11.90
N PRO A 355 -3.59 23.66 -11.62
CA PRO A 355 -3.33 24.17 -10.26
C PRO A 355 -4.35 23.73 -9.20
N ASP A 356 -5.58 23.42 -9.61
CA ASP A 356 -6.68 23.06 -8.71
C ASP A 356 -6.75 21.57 -8.36
N LEU A 357 -5.71 20.79 -8.68
CA LEU A 357 -5.67 19.36 -8.34
C LEU A 357 -5.63 19.15 -6.82
N ALA A 358 -6.47 18.24 -6.31
CA ALA A 358 -6.41 17.80 -4.91
C ALA A 358 -5.14 17.00 -4.58
N TYR A 359 -4.45 16.49 -5.60
CA TYR A 359 -3.19 15.75 -5.50
C TYR A 359 -2.03 16.54 -6.09
N SER A 360 -0.79 16.18 -5.74
CA SER A 360 0.39 16.78 -6.34
C SER A 360 0.43 16.48 -7.84
N CYS A 361 0.13 15.23 -8.22
CA CYS A 361 -0.03 14.85 -9.63
C CYS A 361 -1.06 13.74 -9.84
N VAL A 362 -1.47 13.56 -11.10
CA VAL A 362 -2.41 12.52 -11.53
C VAL A 362 -1.93 11.89 -12.84
N GLY A 363 -1.79 10.58 -12.86
CA GLY A 363 -1.54 9.81 -14.07
C GLY A 363 -2.85 9.43 -14.77
N LEU A 364 -2.97 9.72 -16.05
CA LEU A 364 -4.12 9.33 -16.87
C LEU A 364 -3.74 8.13 -17.73
N ILE A 365 -4.53 7.06 -17.66
CA ILE A 365 -4.36 5.87 -18.49
C ILE A 365 -5.15 6.06 -19.78
N LYS A 366 -4.54 5.68 -20.91
CA LYS A 366 -5.20 5.69 -22.21
C LYS A 366 -6.32 4.65 -22.25
N ASP A 367 -7.52 5.09 -22.59
CA ASP A 367 -8.61 4.20 -22.97
C ASP A 367 -8.35 3.67 -24.40
N ILE A 368 -8.38 2.35 -24.59
CA ILE A 368 -8.15 1.70 -25.89
C ILE A 368 -9.47 1.13 -26.44
N THR A 369 -10.60 1.72 -26.05
CA THR A 369 -11.90 1.38 -26.64
C THR A 369 -12.01 1.75 -28.11
#